data_AF-A0A074YF56-F1
#
_entry.id   AF-A0A074YF56-F1
#
_cell.length_a   1.000
_cell.length_b   1.000
_cell.length_c   1.000
_cell.angle_alpha   90.00
_cell.angle_beta   90.00
_cell.angle_gamma   90.00
#
_symmetry.space_group_name_H-M   'P 1'
#
loop_
_entity.id
_entity.type
_entity.pdbx_description
1 polymer ?
#
loop_
_entity_poly.entity_id
_entity_poly.type
_entity_poly.pdbx_seq_one_letter_code
_entity_poly.pdbx_strand_id
1 'polypeptide(L)'
;MLAFLRKHISSSLPSSETLYRSGLVRLFSFQENLSKRASPTEAELLGMSTRMRYYYRKMDDPVWRRARCDRQLKYWHDRRTDPEFIQKEQRSRQKYFDKRPYKGGPLQLPTTIRTWLNMLTDEQRTGLAWKTHIPVFTSEAQVRTCSTCENTPARGSKLWWKQINNQSDHRDESPELFECHSCYVAKGMPDIMPKGHESHVWGEHRSRPKP
;
A
#
# COMPACT_ATOMS: atom_id res chain seq x y z
N MET A 1 12.82 49.41 -11.48
CA MET A 1 12.00 49.37 -10.25
C MET A 1 10.91 48.33 -10.44
N LEU A 2 10.64 47.51 -9.39
CA LEU A 2 9.66 46.41 -9.28
C LEU A 2 10.14 45.08 -9.92
N ALA A 3 10.75 44.11 -9.20
CA ALA A 3 10.22 43.21 -8.15
C ALA A 3 9.14 42.24 -8.74
N PHE A 4 9.11 40.91 -8.57
CA PHE A 4 9.20 40.08 -7.37
C PHE A 4 9.29 38.58 -7.80
N LEU A 5 10.06 37.79 -7.05
CA LEU A 5 9.91 36.36 -6.70
C LEU A 5 8.92 35.45 -7.46
N ARG A 6 9.46 34.35 -8.03
CA ARG A 6 8.82 33.01 -7.99
C ARG A 6 9.86 31.93 -7.68
N LYS A 7 10.06 31.68 -6.39
CA LYS A 7 10.39 30.33 -5.89
C LYS A 7 9.12 29.49 -6.05
N HIS A 8 9.23 28.24 -6.53
CA HIS A 8 8.91 27.04 -5.75
C HIS A 8 8.78 25.77 -6.60
N ILE A 9 9.35 24.69 -6.07
CA ILE A 9 9.03 23.26 -6.28
C ILE A 9 9.66 22.62 -7.52
N SER A 10 10.96 22.33 -7.43
CA SER A 10 11.52 21.11 -7.99
C SER A 10 11.32 19.99 -6.97
N SER A 11 10.14 19.37 -6.94
CA SER A 11 9.96 18.08 -6.28
C SER A 11 10.41 17.00 -7.25
N SER A 12 11.58 16.44 -6.96
CA SER A 12 12.08 15.20 -7.55
C SER A 12 11.07 14.07 -7.29
N LEU A 13 10.24 13.77 -8.28
CA LEU A 13 9.48 12.53 -8.31
C LEU A 13 10.48 11.36 -8.43
N PRO A 14 10.40 10.34 -7.56
CA PRO A 14 11.20 9.14 -7.77
C PRO A 14 10.74 8.45 -9.06
N SER A 15 11.70 8.14 -9.93
CA SER A 15 11.47 7.45 -11.19
C SER A 15 10.71 6.14 -10.96
N SER A 16 9.83 5.82 -11.90
CA SER A 16 8.95 4.64 -11.94
C SER A 16 9.68 3.29 -11.84
N GLU A 17 11.01 3.28 -11.90
CA GLU A 17 11.85 2.09 -11.74
C GLU A 17 11.83 1.49 -10.33
N THR A 18 11.51 2.27 -9.30
CA THR A 18 11.55 1.77 -7.91
C THR A 18 10.39 0.86 -7.52
N LEU A 19 9.27 0.91 -8.26
CA LEU A 19 8.06 0.12 -7.96
C LEU A 19 8.06 -1.31 -8.53
N TYR A 20 9.03 -1.66 -9.38
CA TYR A 20 9.11 -3.00 -9.99
C TYR A 20 9.88 -4.04 -9.15
N ARG A 21 10.43 -3.64 -7.99
CA ARG A 21 11.41 -4.45 -7.23
C ARG A 21 10.84 -5.35 -6.12
N SER A 22 9.53 -5.43 -5.94
CA SER A 22 8.87 -6.27 -4.93
C SER A 22 8.29 -7.54 -5.56
N GLY A 23 9.10 -8.61 -5.59
CA GLY A 23 8.69 -9.96 -5.99
C GLY A 23 7.64 -10.64 -5.08
N LEU A 24 6.86 -9.88 -4.31
CA LEU A 24 5.81 -10.41 -3.45
C LEU A 24 4.57 -9.52 -3.37
N VAL A 25 4.24 -8.80 -4.45
CA VAL A 25 2.88 -8.28 -4.56
C VAL A 25 2.32 -8.29 -5.99
N ARG A 26 1.74 -9.43 -6.38
CA ARG A 26 0.68 -9.47 -7.42
C ARG A 26 -0.71 -9.65 -6.80
N LEU A 27 -0.87 -9.24 -5.54
CA LEU A 27 -2.15 -9.09 -4.86
C LEU A 27 -2.53 -7.64 -4.58
N PHE A 28 -1.63 -6.67 -4.85
CA PHE A 28 -2.04 -5.29 -5.05
C PHE A 28 -2.72 -5.29 -6.41
N SER A 29 -3.98 -4.93 -6.35
CA SER A 29 -4.82 -4.81 -7.52
C SER A 29 -4.07 -3.93 -8.52
N PHE A 30 -3.97 -4.40 -9.75
CA PHE A 30 -3.57 -3.57 -10.87
C PHE A 30 -4.37 -2.25 -10.87
N GLN A 31 -5.60 -2.25 -10.30
CA GLN A 31 -6.45 -1.10 -10.03
C GLN A 31 -5.84 0.00 -9.14
N GLU A 32 -5.11 -0.30 -8.07
CA GLU A 32 -4.55 0.73 -7.15
C GLU A 32 -3.50 1.63 -7.83
N ASN A 33 -2.77 1.08 -8.81
CA ASN A 33 -1.83 1.86 -9.62
C ASN A 33 -2.51 2.57 -10.81
N LEU A 34 -3.76 2.24 -11.11
CA LEU A 34 -4.52 2.82 -12.22
C LEU A 34 -5.44 3.95 -11.77
N SER A 35 -6.06 3.85 -10.59
CA SER A 35 -6.90 4.93 -10.04
C SER A 35 -6.09 6.19 -9.72
N LYS A 36 -4.78 6.05 -9.49
CA LYS A 36 -3.85 7.17 -9.29
C LYS A 36 -3.27 7.74 -10.58
N ARG A 37 -3.49 7.09 -11.73
CA ARG A 37 -3.08 7.65 -13.03
C ARG A 37 -4.22 8.53 -13.50
N ALA A 38 -3.94 9.80 -13.75
CA ALA A 38 -4.86 10.67 -14.45
C ALA A 38 -5.31 9.98 -15.75
N SER A 39 -6.62 9.94 -15.99
CA SER A 39 -7.14 9.44 -17.27
C SER A 39 -6.51 10.27 -18.38
N PRO A 40 -5.86 9.64 -19.38
CA PRO A 40 -5.23 10.37 -20.46
C PRO A 40 -6.24 11.24 -21.19
N THR A 41 -5.82 12.44 -21.59
CA THR A 41 -6.62 13.33 -22.44
C THR A 41 -6.87 12.71 -23.80
N GLU A 42 -7.88 13.19 -24.53
CA GLU A 42 -8.23 12.66 -25.85
C GLU A 42 -7.07 12.78 -26.86
N ALA A 43 -6.29 13.87 -26.78
CA ALA A 43 -5.09 14.07 -27.58
C ALA A 43 -3.99 13.04 -27.26
N GLU A 44 -3.78 12.72 -25.97
CA GLU A 44 -2.82 11.68 -25.56
C GLU A 44 -3.27 10.29 -26.01
N LEU A 45 -4.57 10.00 -25.95
CA LEU A 45 -5.13 8.74 -26.42
C LEU A 45 -4.84 8.52 -27.91
N LEU A 46 -4.95 9.55 -28.76
CA LEU A 46 -4.67 9.44 -30.19
C LEU A 46 -3.23 9.02 -30.48
N GLY A 47 -2.27 9.41 -29.64
CA GLY A 47 -0.87 8.98 -29.71
C GLY A 47 -0.62 7.55 -29.21
N MET A 48 -1.61 6.89 -28.58
CA MET A 48 -1.46 5.54 -28.04
C MET A 48 -1.87 4.44 -29.03
N SER A 49 -1.35 3.23 -28.78
CA SER A 49 -1.77 2.04 -29.52
C SER A 49 -3.28 1.80 -29.41
N THR A 50 -3.88 1.19 -30.44
CA THR A 50 -5.33 0.89 -30.49
C THR A 50 -5.81 0.11 -29.27
N ARG A 51 -4.98 -0.82 -28.78
CA ARG A 51 -5.26 -1.61 -27.57
C ARG A 51 -5.33 -0.74 -26.31
N MET A 52 -4.41 0.22 -26.16
CA MET A 52 -4.38 1.13 -25.02
C MET A 52 -5.53 2.15 -25.08
N ARG A 53 -5.85 2.65 -26.27
CA ARG A 53 -7.05 3.50 -26.50
C ARG A 53 -8.33 2.80 -26.06
N TYR A 54 -8.55 1.56 -26.53
CA TYR A 54 -9.71 0.76 -26.14
C TYR A 54 -9.74 0.53 -24.63
N TYR A 55 -8.59 0.23 -24.04
CA TYR A 55 -8.46 0.02 -22.60
C TYR A 55 -8.90 1.25 -21.79
N TYR A 56 -8.34 2.43 -22.07
CA TYR A 56 -8.67 3.64 -21.32
C TYR A 56 -10.11 4.11 -21.54
N ARG A 57 -10.65 4.00 -22.76
CA ARG A 57 -12.08 4.32 -23.02
C ARG A 57 -13.06 3.43 -22.26
N LYS A 58 -12.66 2.20 -21.94
CA LYS A 58 -13.49 1.25 -21.17
C LYS A 58 -13.23 1.28 -19.66
N MET A 59 -12.24 2.05 -19.20
CA MET A 59 -11.92 2.13 -17.78
C MET A 59 -12.99 2.86 -16.97
N ASP A 60 -13.73 3.80 -17.56
CA ASP A 60 -14.79 4.51 -16.84
C ASP A 60 -16.07 3.68 -16.71
N ASP A 61 -16.28 2.71 -17.61
CA ASP A 61 -17.40 1.78 -17.60
C ASP A 61 -17.32 0.83 -16.36
N PRO A 62 -18.25 0.95 -15.39
CA PRO A 62 -18.21 0.14 -14.17
C PRO A 62 -18.48 -1.34 -14.44
N VAL A 63 -19.28 -1.68 -15.47
CA VAL A 63 -19.61 -3.07 -15.83
C VAL A 63 -18.40 -3.75 -16.45
N TRP A 64 -17.74 -3.07 -17.38
CA TRP A 64 -16.52 -3.59 -17.99
C TRP A 64 -15.39 -3.77 -16.97
N ARG A 65 -15.22 -2.81 -16.05
CA ARG A 65 -14.26 -2.91 -14.94
C ARG A 65 -14.52 -4.15 -14.09
N ARG A 66 -15.76 -4.36 -13.64
CA ARG A 66 -16.13 -5.51 -12.82
C ARG A 66 -15.86 -6.83 -13.54
N ALA A 67 -16.34 -6.97 -14.78
CA ALA A 67 -16.11 -8.16 -15.59
C ALA A 67 -14.62 -8.44 -15.84
N ARG A 68 -13.79 -7.39 -16.00
CA ARG A 68 -12.33 -7.53 -16.11
C ARG A 68 -11.71 -8.04 -14.80
N CYS A 69 -12.12 -7.50 -13.66
CA CYS A 69 -11.66 -7.96 -12.35
C CYS A 69 -12.05 -9.42 -12.11
N ASP A 70 -13.27 -9.81 -12.44
CA ASP A 70 -13.74 -11.20 -12.31
C ASP A 70 -12.93 -12.17 -13.19
N ARG A 71 -12.67 -11.81 -14.45
CA ARG A 71 -11.78 -12.60 -15.33
C ARG A 71 -10.37 -12.74 -14.77
N GLN A 72 -9.83 -11.67 -14.20
CA GLN A 72 -8.50 -11.67 -13.62
C GLN A 72 -8.44 -12.51 -12.34
N LEU A 73 -9.46 -12.42 -11.48
CA LEU A 73 -9.60 -13.24 -10.29
C LEU A 73 -9.68 -14.72 -10.65
N LYS A 74 -10.52 -15.08 -11.63
CA LYS A 74 -10.62 -16.46 -12.14
C LYS A 74 -9.27 -16.96 -12.67
N TYR A 75 -8.62 -16.17 -13.54
CA TYR A 75 -7.30 -16.52 -14.06
C TYR A 75 -6.27 -16.80 -12.95
N TRP A 76 -6.22 -15.93 -11.93
CA TRP A 76 -5.29 -16.14 -10.81
C TRP A 76 -5.70 -17.28 -9.89
N HIS A 77 -6.99 -17.55 -9.75
CA HIS A 77 -7.49 -18.71 -9.02
C HIS A 77 -7.02 -19.99 -9.69
N ASP A 78 -7.30 -20.16 -10.98
CA ASP A 78 -6.95 -21.35 -11.76
C ASP A 78 -5.43 -21.58 -11.79
N ARG A 79 -4.63 -20.51 -11.89
CA ARG A 79 -3.17 -20.58 -11.81
C ARG A 79 -2.65 -20.97 -10.43
N ARG A 80 -3.34 -20.61 -9.36
CA ARG A 80 -2.94 -20.98 -7.99
C ARG A 80 -3.34 -22.39 -7.62
N THR A 81 -4.25 -23.01 -8.36
CA THR A 81 -4.60 -24.43 -8.21
C THR A 81 -3.74 -25.35 -9.08
N ASP A 82 -3.05 -24.79 -10.09
CA ASP A 82 -2.16 -25.53 -11.00
C ASP A 82 -0.80 -25.84 -10.33
N PRO A 83 -0.46 -27.12 -10.08
CA PRO A 83 0.79 -27.51 -9.42
C PRO A 83 2.04 -27.19 -10.25
N GLU A 84 1.98 -27.25 -11.58
CA GLU A 84 3.12 -26.89 -12.43
C GLU A 84 3.41 -25.39 -12.35
N PHE A 85 2.35 -24.58 -12.35
CA PHE A 85 2.49 -23.13 -12.19
C PHE A 85 3.09 -22.77 -10.83
N ILE A 86 2.62 -23.40 -9.75
CA ILE A 86 3.18 -23.21 -8.40
C ILE A 86 4.67 -23.55 -8.40
N GLN A 87 5.06 -24.71 -8.93
CA GLN A 87 6.46 -25.15 -8.93
C GLN A 87 7.33 -24.21 -9.78
N LYS A 88 6.84 -23.76 -10.93
CA LYS A 88 7.54 -22.79 -11.79
C LYS A 88 7.70 -21.43 -11.11
N GLU A 89 6.67 -20.96 -10.41
CA GLU A 89 6.72 -19.71 -9.64
C GLU A 89 7.73 -19.83 -8.48
N GLN A 90 7.72 -20.95 -7.73
CA GLN A 90 8.70 -21.22 -6.68
C GLN A 90 10.13 -21.22 -7.23
N ARG A 91 10.40 -21.93 -8.34
CA ARG A 91 11.73 -21.91 -8.99
C ARG A 91 12.14 -20.52 -9.44
N SER A 92 11.19 -19.73 -9.95
CA SER A 92 11.46 -18.34 -10.38
C SER A 92 11.75 -17.42 -9.21
N ARG A 93 11.00 -17.58 -8.10
CA ARG A 93 11.25 -16.86 -6.84
C ARG A 93 12.61 -17.24 -6.26
N GLN A 94 12.93 -18.54 -6.24
CA GLN A 94 14.23 -19.02 -5.76
C GLN A 94 15.36 -18.38 -6.57
N LYS A 95 15.30 -18.46 -7.91
CA LYS A 95 16.28 -17.80 -8.79
C LYS A 95 16.36 -16.28 -8.56
N TYR A 96 15.24 -15.63 -8.25
CA TYR A 96 15.23 -14.20 -7.93
C TYR A 96 15.94 -13.91 -6.59
N PHE A 97 15.71 -14.73 -5.57
CA PHE A 97 16.39 -14.61 -4.28
C PHE A 97 17.88 -14.97 -4.38
N ASP A 98 18.22 -16.03 -5.10
CA ASP A 98 19.61 -16.48 -5.32
C ASP A 98 20.44 -15.44 -6.09
N LYS A 99 19.83 -14.79 -7.09
CA LYS A 99 20.48 -13.74 -7.89
C LYS A 99 20.45 -12.36 -7.24
N ARG A 100 19.73 -12.21 -6.12
CA ARG A 100 19.75 -10.95 -5.39
C ARG A 100 21.12 -10.89 -4.72
N PRO A 101 22.01 -9.91 -5.05
CA PRO A 101 23.14 -9.68 -4.18
C PRO A 101 22.53 -9.43 -2.80
N TYR A 102 22.97 -10.19 -1.79
CA TYR A 102 22.56 -10.05 -0.41
C TYR A 102 23.01 -8.67 0.07
N LYS A 103 22.27 -7.65 -0.35
CA LYS A 103 22.23 -6.37 0.29
C LYS A 103 21.17 -6.58 1.34
N GLY A 104 21.57 -6.58 2.61
CA GLY A 104 20.70 -6.33 3.77
C GLY A 104 20.07 -4.95 3.66
N GLY A 105 19.42 -4.66 2.53
CA GLY A 105 18.56 -3.53 2.34
C GLY A 105 17.35 -3.73 3.24
N PRO A 106 16.79 -2.65 3.77
CA PRO A 106 15.73 -2.73 4.75
C PRO A 106 14.64 -3.67 4.23
N LEU A 107 14.32 -4.71 5.02
CA LEU A 107 13.05 -5.41 4.90
C LEU A 107 11.99 -4.33 4.63
N GLN A 108 11.24 -4.46 3.53
CA GLN A 108 10.36 -3.40 3.06
C GLN A 108 9.55 -2.90 4.27
N LEU A 109 9.75 -1.64 4.64
CA LEU A 109 9.19 -1.03 5.87
C LEU A 109 7.72 -1.41 6.15
N PRO A 110 6.83 -1.50 5.14
CA PRO A 110 5.46 -1.99 5.35
C PRO A 110 5.43 -3.39 5.98
N THR A 111 6.17 -4.35 5.44
CA THR A 111 6.18 -5.72 5.94
C THR A 111 6.74 -5.79 7.36
N THR A 112 7.75 -4.99 7.68
CA THR A 112 8.44 -5.06 8.97
C THR A 112 7.60 -4.54 10.13
N ILE A 113 6.91 -3.40 9.96
CA ILE A 113 6.02 -2.85 10.99
C ILE A 113 4.82 -3.77 11.20
N ARG A 114 4.21 -4.27 10.12
CA ARG A 114 3.10 -5.23 10.23
C ARG A 114 3.51 -6.49 10.99
N THR A 115 4.66 -7.07 10.64
CA THR A 115 5.18 -8.26 11.31
C THR A 115 5.50 -7.98 12.77
N TRP A 116 6.08 -6.82 13.10
CA TRP A 116 6.31 -6.42 14.47
C TRP A 116 5.03 -6.37 15.29
N LEU A 117 4.03 -5.63 14.81
CA LEU A 117 2.73 -5.49 15.49
C LEU A 117 2.00 -6.82 15.65
N ASN A 118 2.09 -7.72 14.67
CA ASN A 118 1.49 -9.05 14.75
C ASN A 118 2.08 -9.94 15.86
N MET A 119 3.29 -9.66 16.35
CA MET A 119 3.89 -10.44 17.44
C MET A 119 3.62 -9.85 18.82
N LEU A 120 3.11 -8.62 18.88
CA LEU A 120 2.72 -7.99 20.13
C LEU A 120 1.33 -8.48 20.54
N THR A 121 1.13 -8.67 21.84
CA THR A 121 -0.22 -8.91 22.39
C THR A 121 -1.11 -7.69 22.16
N ASP A 122 -2.43 -7.86 22.26
CA ASP A 122 -3.36 -6.72 22.11
C ASP A 122 -3.06 -5.62 23.14
N GLU A 123 -2.76 -6.00 24.39
CA GLU A 123 -2.35 -5.09 25.48
C GLU A 123 -1.07 -4.31 25.16
N GLN A 124 -0.07 -4.99 24.60
CA GLN A 124 1.18 -4.33 24.19
C GLN A 124 0.94 -3.35 23.04
N ARG A 125 0.05 -3.69 22.10
CA ARG A 125 -0.26 -2.81 20.95
C ARG A 125 -1.01 -1.55 21.37
N THR A 126 -1.92 -1.65 22.32
CA THR A 126 -2.69 -0.51 22.85
C THR A 126 -1.87 0.32 23.84
N GLY A 127 -0.93 -0.29 24.56
CA GLY A 127 -0.02 0.41 25.48
C GLY A 127 1.00 1.31 24.78
N LEU A 128 1.26 1.11 23.49
CA LEU A 128 2.12 1.96 22.69
C LEU A 128 1.49 3.35 22.49
N ALA A 129 2.25 4.41 22.83
CA ALA A 129 1.82 5.79 22.68
C ALA A 129 1.90 6.26 21.21
N TRP A 130 0.91 5.90 20.41
CA TRP A 130 0.79 6.33 19.02
C TRP A 130 0.52 7.83 18.90
N LYS A 131 1.05 8.46 17.83
CA LYS A 131 0.96 9.91 17.62
C LYS A 131 -0.31 10.32 16.89
N THR A 132 -0.58 9.65 15.76
CA THR A 132 -1.63 10.07 14.82
C THR A 132 -2.68 9.00 14.58
N HIS A 133 -2.29 7.72 14.59
CA HIS A 133 -3.18 6.60 14.31
C HIS A 133 -2.89 5.42 15.22
N ILE A 134 -3.92 4.68 15.61
CA ILE A 134 -3.83 3.45 16.39
C ILE A 134 -4.03 2.25 15.45
N PRO A 135 -3.18 1.21 15.51
CA PRO A 135 -3.38 0.01 14.73
C PRO A 135 -4.54 -0.81 15.29
N VAL A 136 -5.54 -1.05 14.45
CA VAL A 136 -6.70 -1.89 14.75
C VAL A 136 -6.53 -3.22 14.03
N PHE A 137 -6.38 -4.28 14.82
CA PHE A 137 -6.34 -5.66 14.32
C PHE A 137 -7.66 -6.36 14.56
N THR A 138 -8.12 -7.06 13.54
CA THR A 138 -9.37 -7.84 13.60
C THR A 138 -9.09 -9.28 13.20
N SER A 139 -9.77 -10.23 13.86
CA SER A 139 -9.68 -11.66 13.58
C SER A 139 -10.03 -11.96 12.12
N GLU A 140 -11.11 -11.33 11.65
CA GLU A 140 -11.59 -11.38 10.27
C GLU A 140 -11.21 -10.12 9.50
N ALA A 141 -11.08 -10.25 8.18
CA ALA A 141 -10.75 -9.11 7.33
C ALA A 141 -11.97 -8.20 7.18
N GLN A 142 -11.84 -6.93 7.59
CA GLN A 142 -12.92 -5.96 7.49
C GLN A 142 -12.77 -5.11 6.22
N VAL A 143 -13.88 -4.95 5.50
CA VAL A 143 -13.98 -4.05 4.35
C VAL A 143 -14.21 -2.64 4.88
N ARG A 144 -13.19 -1.78 4.75
CA ARG A 144 -13.27 -0.35 5.06
C ARG A 144 -12.70 0.42 3.87
N THR A 145 -13.05 1.69 3.76
CA THR A 145 -12.50 2.60 2.75
C THR A 145 -11.36 3.39 3.37
N CYS A 146 -10.20 3.41 2.72
CA CYS A 146 -9.07 4.20 3.17
C CYS A 146 -9.34 5.70 2.97
N SER A 147 -9.20 6.53 4.00
CA SER A 147 -9.38 8.00 3.90
C SER A 147 -8.34 8.66 2.99
N THR A 148 -7.10 8.13 2.92
CA THR A 148 -6.03 8.71 2.07
C THR A 148 -6.12 8.35 0.59
N CYS A 149 -6.46 7.10 0.25
CA CYS A 149 -6.40 6.61 -1.13
C CYS A 149 -7.75 6.17 -1.70
N GLU A 150 -8.82 6.30 -0.90
CA GLU A 150 -10.21 5.99 -1.26
C GLU A 150 -10.43 4.55 -1.75
N ASN A 151 -9.44 3.68 -1.53
CA ASN A 151 -9.51 2.29 -1.92
C ASN A 151 -10.30 1.49 -0.89
N THR A 152 -11.21 0.66 -1.38
CA THR A 152 -11.99 -0.30 -0.61
C THR A 152 -11.59 -1.71 -1.04
N PRO A 153 -10.63 -2.36 -0.35
CA PRO A 153 -10.16 -3.68 -0.76
C PRO A 153 -11.29 -4.70 -0.72
N ALA A 154 -11.53 -5.40 -1.84
CA ALA A 154 -12.67 -6.31 -2.00
C ALA A 154 -12.71 -7.47 -1.00
N ARG A 155 -11.57 -7.86 -0.43
CA ARG A 155 -11.47 -8.90 0.61
C ARG A 155 -11.28 -8.33 2.03
N GLY A 156 -11.35 -7.00 2.17
CA GLY A 156 -11.01 -6.31 3.40
C GLY A 156 -9.54 -6.40 3.79
N SER A 157 -9.23 -5.87 4.97
CA SER A 157 -7.93 -6.00 5.63
C SER A 157 -8.15 -6.36 7.10
N LYS A 158 -7.25 -7.19 7.65
CA LYS A 158 -7.18 -7.49 9.08
C LYS A 158 -6.45 -6.41 9.91
N LEU A 159 -5.81 -5.46 9.22
CA LEU A 159 -5.09 -4.35 9.84
C LEU A 159 -5.56 -3.05 9.20
N TRP A 160 -6.07 -2.15 10.03
CA TRP A 160 -6.43 -0.78 9.68
C TRP A 160 -5.80 0.19 10.67
N TRP A 161 -5.55 1.42 10.24
CA TRP A 161 -5.02 2.48 11.08
C TRP A 161 -6.13 3.47 11.37
N LYS A 162 -6.64 3.48 12.60
CA LYS A 162 -7.70 4.40 13.03
C LYS A 162 -7.08 5.73 13.41
N GLN A 163 -7.54 6.82 12.82
CA GLN A 163 -7.07 8.16 13.17
C GLN A 163 -7.44 8.52 14.61
N ILE A 164 -6.50 9.10 15.34
CA ILE A 164 -6.72 9.64 16.68
C ILE A 164 -7.36 11.02 16.49
N ASN A 165 -8.63 11.16 16.87
CA ASN A 165 -9.30 12.45 16.90
C ASN A 165 -8.92 13.18 18.20
N ASN A 166 -8.05 14.18 18.11
CA ASN A 166 -7.64 15.01 19.26
C ASN A 166 -8.68 16.07 19.67
N GLN A 167 -9.87 16.04 19.06
CA GLN A 167 -10.99 16.90 19.46
C GLN A 167 -11.88 16.13 20.43
N SER A 168 -11.51 16.19 21.70
CA SER A 168 -12.45 15.99 22.80
C SER A 168 -13.43 17.17 22.84
N ASP A 169 -14.67 16.88 23.25
CA ASP A 169 -15.69 17.78 23.82
C ASP A 169 -16.93 18.13 22.99
N HIS A 170 -17.04 17.70 21.74
CA HIS A 170 -18.35 17.64 21.07
C HIS A 170 -18.70 16.21 20.70
N ARG A 171 -19.74 15.67 21.34
CA ARG A 171 -20.44 14.42 20.97
C ARG A 171 -21.16 14.57 19.63
N ASP A 172 -20.46 15.05 18.62
CA ASP A 172 -20.94 15.00 17.25
C ASP A 172 -20.16 13.90 16.53
N GLU A 173 -20.92 12.97 15.96
CA GLU A 173 -20.56 11.75 15.26
C GLU A 173 -19.62 12.02 14.07
N SER A 174 -18.39 12.46 14.35
CA SER A 174 -17.37 12.61 13.35
C SER A 174 -17.03 11.20 12.84
N PRO A 175 -17.15 10.93 11.53
CA PRO A 175 -16.96 9.60 11.00
C PRO A 175 -15.55 9.12 11.33
N GLU A 176 -15.45 7.91 11.89
CA GLU A 176 -14.16 7.30 12.20
C GLU A 176 -13.34 7.15 10.90
N LEU A 177 -12.22 7.85 10.81
CA LEU A 177 -11.34 7.80 9.65
C LEU A 177 -10.34 6.65 9.78
N PHE A 178 -10.27 5.83 8.73
CA PHE A 178 -9.37 4.69 8.66
C PHE A 178 -8.41 4.81 7.48
N GLU A 179 -7.14 4.51 7.71
CA GLU A 179 -6.13 4.40 6.67
C GLU A 179 -5.72 2.94 6.45
N CYS A 180 -5.46 2.58 5.18
CA CYS A 180 -4.87 1.29 4.87
C CYS A 180 -3.38 1.29 5.28
N HIS A 181 -2.86 0.10 5.57
CA HIS A 181 -1.50 -0.04 6.07
C HIS A 181 -0.44 0.56 5.13
N SER A 182 -0.61 0.41 3.81
CA SER A 182 0.30 0.97 2.81
C SER A 182 0.34 2.50 2.83
N CYS A 183 -0.81 3.15 2.98
CA CYS A 183 -0.88 4.62 3.04
C CYS A 183 -0.28 5.15 4.35
N TYR A 184 -0.55 4.48 5.46
CA TYR A 184 0.01 4.86 6.74
C TYR A 184 1.55 4.84 6.72
N VAL A 185 2.15 3.72 6.32
CA VAL A 185 3.63 3.56 6.32
C VAL A 185 4.34 4.40 5.26
N ALA A 186 3.62 4.89 4.24
CA ALA A 186 4.19 5.80 3.24
C ALA A 186 4.57 7.16 3.81
N LYS A 187 4.08 7.53 5.00
CA LYS A 187 4.40 8.78 5.70
C LYS A 187 5.86 8.84 6.19
N GLY A 188 6.51 7.67 6.34
CA GLY A 188 7.90 7.58 6.77
C GLY A 188 8.08 7.25 8.26
N MET A 189 9.23 6.69 8.61
CA MET A 189 9.52 6.10 9.93
C MET A 189 9.28 6.99 11.16
N PRO A 190 9.78 8.23 11.24
CA PRO A 190 9.64 9.02 12.47
C PRO A 190 8.18 9.39 12.80
N ASP A 191 7.33 9.46 11.77
CA ASP A 191 5.92 9.87 11.90
C ASP A 191 5.00 8.69 12.20
N ILE A 192 5.40 7.48 11.78
CA ILE A 192 4.60 6.26 11.92
C ILE A 192 4.98 5.43 13.15
N MET A 193 6.09 5.73 13.82
CA MET A 193 6.46 5.01 15.04
C MET A 193 5.78 5.62 16.27
N PRO A 194 5.44 4.80 17.29
CA PRO A 194 5.01 5.30 18.59
C PRO A 194 6.09 6.18 19.22
N LYS A 195 5.67 7.06 20.14
CA LYS A 195 6.59 7.90 20.91
C LYS A 195 7.64 7.05 21.63
N GLY A 196 8.91 7.41 21.53
CA GLY A 196 10.04 6.68 22.10
C GLY A 196 10.69 5.66 21.16
N HIS A 197 10.10 5.42 19.97
CA HIS A 197 10.62 4.48 18.98
C HIS A 197 10.92 5.13 17.62
N GLU A 198 10.95 6.45 17.53
CA GLU A 198 11.14 7.21 16.28
C GLU A 198 12.46 6.93 15.57
N SER A 199 13.52 6.74 16.35
CA SER A 199 14.88 6.51 15.84
C SER A 199 15.16 5.04 15.51
N HIS A 200 14.16 4.16 15.64
CA HIS A 200 14.36 2.75 15.40
C HIS A 200 14.65 2.45 13.92
N VAL A 201 15.77 1.76 13.67
CA VAL A 201 16.18 1.35 12.33
C VAL A 201 15.89 -0.14 12.14
N TRP A 202 14.97 -0.44 11.22
CA TRP A 202 14.67 -1.81 10.82
C TRP A 202 15.80 -2.40 9.97
N GLY A 203 16.22 -3.63 10.30
CA GLY A 203 17.25 -4.34 9.54
C GLY A 203 17.44 -5.77 10.01
N GLU A 204 18.13 -6.55 9.21
CA GLU A 204 18.59 -7.89 9.58
C GLU A 204 19.58 -7.75 10.75
N HIS A 205 19.45 -8.60 11.77
CA HIS A 205 20.21 -8.55 13.04
C HIS A 205 19.93 -7.34 13.96
N ARG A 206 18.95 -6.47 13.67
CA ARG A 206 18.51 -5.44 14.61
C ARG A 206 17.42 -5.99 15.53
N SER A 207 17.55 -5.75 16.83
CA SER A 207 16.51 -6.08 17.80
C SER A 207 15.26 -5.27 17.50
N ARG A 208 14.10 -5.91 17.42
CA ARG A 208 12.83 -5.22 17.21
C ARG A 208 12.54 -4.27 18.40
N PRO A 209 11.74 -3.21 18.20
CA PRO A 209 11.33 -2.36 19.30
C PRO A 209 10.58 -3.20 20.33
N LYS A 210 10.94 -3.03 21.60
CA LYS A 210 10.17 -3.59 22.71
C LYS A 210 8.95 -2.69 22.95
N PRO A 211 7.80 -3.28 23.32
CA PRO A 211 6.64 -2.51 23.76
C PRO A 211 6.94 -1.74 25.06
#